data_AF-A0A836TUK9-F1
#
_entry.id   AF-A0A836TUK9-F1
#
_cell.length_a   1.000
_cell.length_b   1.000
_cell.length_c   1.000
_cell.angle_alpha   90.00
_cell.angle_beta   90.00
_cell.angle_gamma   90.00
#
_symmetry.space_group_name_H-M   'P 1'
#
loop_
_entity.id
_entity.type
_entity.pdbx_description
1 polymer ?
#
loop_
_entity_poly.entity_id
_entity_poly.type
_entity_poly.pdbx_seq_one_letter_code
_entity_poly.pdbx_strand_id
1 'polypeptide(L)' 'MGFNEVQTKALNAKLSATHVRTRVKNGFTLSYVEGWHAIFEANRIFGFDGWDRETVDSRCI' A
#
# COMPACT_ATOMS: atom_id res chain seq x y z
N MET A 1 -8.20 -13.06 -17.08
CA MET A 1 -7.66 -13.61 -15.81
C MET A 1 -7.81 -12.51 -14.77
N GLY A 2 -8.28 -12.84 -13.57
CA GLY A 2 -8.54 -11.89 -12.49
C GLY A 2 -8.04 -12.43 -11.15
N PHE A 3 -8.14 -11.62 -10.10
CA PHE A 3 -7.74 -12.03 -8.76
C PHE A 3 -8.54 -13.24 -8.27
N ASN A 4 -7.87 -14.14 -7.54
CA ASN A 4 -8.58 -15.24 -6.90
C ASN A 4 -9.44 -14.74 -5.73
N GLU A 5 -10.30 -15.61 -5.19
CA GLU A 5 -11.23 -15.24 -4.12
C GLU A 5 -10.51 -14.75 -2.85
N VAL A 6 -9.35 -15.35 -2.51
CA VAL A 6 -8.53 -14.97 -1.35
C VAL A 6 -7.96 -13.57 -1.52
N GLN A 7 -7.40 -13.27 -2.69
CA GLN A 7 -6.88 -11.95 -3.05
C GLN A 7 -7.99 -10.90 -3.05
N THR A 8 -9.13 -11.21 -3.66
CA THR A 8 -10.30 -10.32 -3.70
C THR A 8 -10.79 -10.01 -2.28
N LYS A 9 -10.86 -11.01 -1.40
CA LYS A 9 -11.23 -10.83 0.00
C LYS A 9 -10.20 -9.96 0.75
N ALA A 10 -8.91 -10.17 0.50
CA ALA A 10 -7.85 -9.38 1.13
C ALA A 10 -7.87 -7.92 0.69
N LEU A 11 -8.12 -7.64 -0.59
CA LEU A 11 -8.22 -6.29 -1.15
C LEU A 11 -9.45 -5.53 -0.64
N ASN A 12 -10.55 -6.24 -0.40
CA ASN A 12 -11.77 -5.64 0.16
C ASN A 12 -11.70 -5.43 1.69
N ALA A 13 -10.72 -6.02 2.36
CA ALA A 13 -10.57 -5.87 3.80
C ALA A 13 -10.09 -4.45 4.15
N LYS A 14 -10.56 -3.93 5.29
CA LYS A 14 -10.04 -2.67 5.82
C LYS A 14 -8.59 -2.85 6.26
N LEU A 15 -7.77 -1.83 5.99
CA LEU A 15 -6.44 -1.74 6.57
C LEU A 15 -6.53 -1.70 8.10
N SER A 16 -5.64 -2.41 8.78
CA SER A 16 -5.54 -2.33 10.24
C SER A 16 -5.13 -0.92 10.67
N ALA A 17 -5.89 -0.34 11.60
CA ALA A 17 -5.61 0.99 12.17
C ALA A 17 -4.24 1.05 12.86
N THR A 18 -3.68 -0.09 13.27
CA THR A 18 -2.35 -0.19 13.91
C THR A 18 -1.20 0.28 13.01
N HIS A 19 -1.38 0.21 11.69
CA HIS A 19 -0.37 0.60 10.70
C HIS A 19 -0.66 1.95 10.06
N VAL A 20 -1.74 2.62 10.48
CA VAL A 20 -2.02 4.00 10.08
C VAL A 20 -1.25 4.93 11.00
N ARG A 21 -0.38 5.74 10.40
CA ARG A 21 0.38 6.81 11.05
C ARG A 21 -0.22 8.15 10.70
N THR A 22 0.00 9.12 11.57
CA THR A 22 -0.42 10.51 11.35
C THR A 22 0.80 11.42 11.39
N ARG A 23 0.77 12.49 10.60
CA ARG A 23 1.75 13.58 10.66
C ARG A 23 1.06 14.91 10.49
N VAL A 24 1.59 15.96 11.13
CA VAL A 24 1.11 17.32 10.94
C VAL A 24 1.97 18.02 9.90
N LYS A 25 1.35 18.62 8.89
CA LYS A 25 2.02 19.46 7.88
C LYS A 25 1.13 20.66 7.55
N ASN A 26 1.69 21.87 7.66
CA ASN A 26 0.97 23.13 7.42
C ASN A 26 -0.37 23.23 8.17
N GLY A 27 -0.42 22.77 9.41
CA GLY A 27 -1.64 22.78 10.24
C GLY A 27 -2.64 21.65 9.95
N PHE A 28 -2.40 20.80 8.95
CA PHE A 28 -3.25 19.64 8.65
C PHE A 28 -2.68 18.35 9.22
N THR A 29 -3.54 17.52 9.82
CA THR A 29 -3.22 16.15 10.20
C THR A 29 -3.48 15.22 9.02
N LEU A 30 -2.42 14.61 8.50
CA LEU A 30 -2.45 13.69 7.36
C LEU A 30 -2.24 12.26 7.86
N SER A 31 -3.15 11.36 7.48
CA SER A 31 -3.02 9.92 7.72
C SER A 31 -2.30 9.24 6.57
N TYR A 32 -1.37 8.32 6.87
CA TYR A 32 -0.59 7.57 5.89
C TYR A 32 -0.20 6.18 6.41
N VAL A 33 0.22 5.31 5.51
CA VAL A 33 0.91 4.05 5.85
C VAL A 33 2.39 4.17 5.54
N GLU A 34 3.22 3.50 6.35
CA GLU A 34 4.65 3.43 6.08
C GLU A 34 4.93 2.58 4.85
N GLY A 35 5.91 2.97 4.05
CA GLY A 35 6.22 2.31 2.77
C GLY A 35 6.58 0.83 2.93
N TRP A 36 7.31 0.47 4.00
CA TRP A 36 7.64 -0.92 4.30
C TRP A 36 6.39 -1.78 4.50
N HIS A 37 5.33 -1.21 5.10
CA HIS A 37 4.10 -1.94 5.36
C HIS A 37 3.28 -2.11 4.08
N ALA A 38 3.27 -1.11 3.19
CA ALA A 38 2.64 -1.25 1.87
C ALA A 38 3.31 -2.36 1.04
N ILE A 39 4.64 -2.44 1.05
CA ILE A 39 5.40 -3.51 0.39
C ILE A 39 5.09 -4.87 1.01
N PHE A 40 5.02 -4.96 2.34
CA PHE A 40 4.66 -6.18 3.04
C PHE A 40 3.26 -6.67 2.66
N GLU A 41 2.27 -5.78 2.60
CA GLU A 41 0.90 -6.13 2.19
C GLU A 41 0.84 -6.59 0.72
N ALA A 42 1.61 -5.98 -0.18
CA ALA A 42 1.71 -6.43 -1.56
C ALA A 42 2.26 -7.87 -1.63
N ASN A 43 3.34 -8.16 -0.92
CA ASN A 43 3.90 -9.52 -0.83
C ASN A 43 2.90 -10.51 -0.22
N ARG A 44 2.13 -10.10 0.80
CA ARG A 44 1.12 -10.93 1.46
C ARG A 44 -0.06 -11.28 0.55
N ILE A 45 -0.51 -10.33 -0.27
CA ILE A 45 -1.69 -10.50 -1.14
C ILE A 45 -1.31 -11.19 -2.45
N PHE A 46 -0.21 -10.78 -3.08
CA PHE A 46 0.13 -11.21 -4.43
C PHE A 46 1.23 -12.26 -4.48
N GLY A 47 2.01 -12.43 -3.42
CA GLY A 47 3.26 -13.21 -3.44
C GLY A 47 4.46 -12.33 -3.79
N PHE A 48 5.67 -12.76 -3.41
CA PHE A 48 6.89 -11.96 -3.61
C PHE A 48 7.23 -11.74 -5.10
N ASP A 49 6.74 -12.61 -5.99
CA ASP A 49 6.90 -12.57 -7.45
C ASP A 49 5.60 -12.18 -8.18
N GLY A 50 4.53 -11.88 -7.45
CA GLY A 50 3.19 -11.63 -7.99
C GLY A 50 2.88 -10.16 -8.26
N TRP A 51 3.84 -9.26 -8.04
CA TRP A 51 3.69 -7.83 -8.31
C TRP A 51 5.03 -7.21 -8.73
N ASP A 52 4.96 -6.08 -9.43
CA ASP A 52 6.13 -5.34 -9.87
C ASP A 52 5.86 -3.82 -9.75
N ARG A 53 6.92 -3.01 -9.82
CA ARG A 53 6.84 -1.55 -9.78
C ARG A 53 7.92 -0.93 -10.65
N GLU A 54 7.49 -0.03 -11.52
CA GLU A 54 8.37 0.83 -12.32
C GLU A 54 8.18 2.31 -11.94
N THR A 55 9.28 3.08 -11.86
CA THR A 55 9.21 4.55 -11.81
C THR A 55 9.32 5.07 -13.23
N VAL A 56 8.23 5.59 -13.80
CA VAL A 56 8.17 6.02 -15.21
C VAL A 56 8.69 7.45 -15.42
N ASP A 57 8.55 8.33 -14.44
CA ASP A 57 8.96 9.73 -14.52
C ASP A 57 9.49 10.23 -13.17
N SER A 58 10.56 11.02 -13.20
CA SER A 58 11.19 11.62 -12.01
C SER A 58 11.78 13.00 -12.31
N ARG A 59 11.04 13.83 -13.05
CA ARG A 59 11.44 15.21 -13.33
C ARG A 59 11.51 16.05 -12.05
N CYS A 60 12.60 16.78 -11.91
CA CYS A 60 12.73 17.87 -10.95
C CYS A 60 12.16 19.14 -11.59
N ILE A 61 11.15 19.74 -10.98
CA ILE A 61 10.56 21.04 -11.37
C ILE A 61 11.07 22.16 -10.50
#